data_AF-A0A9W7GAY4-F1
#
_entry.id   AF-A0A9W7GAY4-F1
#
_cell.length_a   1.000
_cell.length_b   1.000
_cell.length_c   1.000
_cell.angle_alpha   90.00
_cell.angle_beta   90.00
_cell.angle_gamma   90.00
#
_symmetry.space_group_name_H-M   'P 1'
#
loop_
_entity.id
_entity.type
_entity.pdbx_description
1 polymer ?
#
loop_
_entity_poly.entity_id
_entity_poly.type
_entity_poly.pdbx_seq_one_letter_code
_entity_poly.pdbx_strand_id
1 'polypeptide(L)'
;MASFLAIPTFLVVAHPDDECMFFTPTLLSFENVTVICLTDGGYRSKEDGILRRGEMKRSCEEVFGVERCHFASIPGVNDTPIAGEWSGKEDNVVKLIESKVKKLGGGEKAVNIVTFDEGGVSGHCNHCDCSAILRSWFDELPEEKGGRASCGSLFSGVRVRLFQLRTVETYLKYSMHLGYPCLTIPYWVHGASGEIVLTSDEGMSFAKRGMEMHASQYVWYRRLFILFSSYVCTNVLVERRQRGHNYHSNRGKSVLAVVVLGAVLALNIAGLGLYPNAAFILLAINRYFQWLGGELFRRNGV
;
A
#
# COMPACT_ATOMS: atom_id res chain seq x y z
N MET A 1 -0.09 -19.75 5.16
CA MET A 1 0.28 -18.57 4.33
C MET A 1 0.34 -18.91 2.85
N ALA A 2 1.01 -19.99 2.41
CA ALA A 2 1.08 -20.40 1.00
C ALA A 2 -0.30 -20.45 0.30
N SER A 3 -1.31 -21.07 0.93
CA SER A 3 -2.67 -21.13 0.37
C SER A 3 -3.40 -19.79 0.27
N PHE A 4 -2.94 -18.74 0.97
CA PHE A 4 -3.51 -17.39 0.91
C PHE A 4 -2.87 -16.55 -0.20
N LEU A 5 -1.55 -16.67 -0.38
CA LEU A 5 -0.80 -15.94 -1.41
C LEU A 5 -1.11 -16.45 -2.82
N ALA A 6 -1.57 -17.70 -2.94
CA ALA A 6 -2.07 -18.29 -4.18
C ALA A 6 -3.49 -17.84 -4.58
N ILE A 7 -4.25 -17.18 -3.68
CA ILE A 7 -5.60 -16.70 -4.00
C ILE A 7 -5.50 -15.65 -5.12
N PRO A 8 -6.34 -15.72 -6.17
CA PRO A 8 -6.40 -14.69 -7.21
C PRO A 8 -6.52 -13.30 -6.60
N THR A 9 -5.63 -12.40 -7.00
CA THR A 9 -5.52 -11.06 -6.41
C THR A 9 -5.62 -10.00 -7.49
N PHE A 10 -6.64 -9.14 -7.41
CA PHE A 10 -6.76 -7.93 -8.21
C PHE A 10 -6.10 -6.76 -7.48
N LEU A 11 -4.96 -6.30 -7.98
CA LEU A 11 -4.33 -5.06 -7.53
C LEU A 11 -4.91 -3.90 -8.31
N VAL A 12 -5.72 -3.06 -7.66
CA VAL A 12 -6.39 -1.91 -8.27
C VAL A 12 -5.66 -0.63 -7.89
N VAL A 13 -5.09 0.04 -8.89
CA VAL A 13 -4.28 1.26 -8.75
C VAL A 13 -4.83 2.40 -9.63
N ALA A 14 -4.42 3.63 -9.35
CA ALA A 14 -4.92 4.79 -10.06
C ALA A 14 -4.10 5.06 -11.33
N HIS A 15 -2.78 5.05 -11.22
CA HIS A 15 -1.87 5.51 -12.26
C HIS A 15 -0.82 4.45 -12.63
N PRO A 16 -0.29 4.51 -13.87
CA PRO A 16 0.94 3.84 -14.21
C PRO A 16 2.09 4.33 -13.32
N ASP A 17 2.88 3.41 -12.75
CA ASP A 17 3.95 3.60 -11.75
C ASP A 17 3.56 3.35 -10.29
N ASP A 18 2.27 3.39 -9.96
CA ASP A 18 1.78 3.04 -8.62
C ASP A 18 2.18 1.62 -8.21
N GLU A 19 2.22 0.68 -9.17
CA GLU A 19 2.44 -0.74 -8.91
C GLU A 19 3.85 -0.99 -8.35
N CYS A 20 4.87 -0.35 -8.93
CA CYS A 20 6.25 -0.54 -8.54
C CYS A 20 6.67 0.42 -7.42
N MET A 21 6.06 1.61 -7.32
CA MET A 21 6.34 2.54 -6.23
C MET A 21 5.74 2.07 -4.91
N PHE A 22 4.46 1.69 -4.89
CA PHE A 22 3.74 1.46 -3.64
C PHE A 22 3.52 -0.01 -3.32
N PHE A 23 3.47 -0.87 -4.34
CA PHE A 23 3.03 -2.25 -4.21
C PHE A 23 4.09 -3.31 -4.54
N THR A 24 5.37 -2.94 -4.64
CA THR A 24 6.44 -3.91 -4.94
C THR A 24 6.43 -5.13 -4.00
N PRO A 25 6.36 -5.00 -2.66
CA PRO A 25 6.25 -6.16 -1.77
C PRO A 25 4.99 -7.00 -2.01
N THR A 26 3.86 -6.37 -2.37
CA THR A 26 2.63 -7.07 -2.76
C THR A 26 2.83 -7.89 -4.03
N LEU A 27 3.42 -7.30 -5.07
CA LEU A 27 3.69 -7.96 -6.35
C LEU A 27 4.67 -9.14 -6.19
N LEU A 28 5.63 -9.04 -5.27
CA LEU A 28 6.59 -10.12 -5.00
C LEU A 28 6.04 -11.23 -4.09
N SER A 29 4.96 -10.96 -3.34
CA SER A 29 4.42 -11.92 -2.37
C SER A 29 3.24 -12.74 -2.91
N PHE A 30 2.35 -12.12 -3.69
CA PHE A 30 1.18 -12.82 -4.23
C PHE A 30 1.52 -13.51 -5.54
N GLU A 31 1.13 -14.78 -5.67
CA GLU A 31 1.50 -15.63 -6.81
C GLU A 31 0.61 -15.38 -8.04
N ASN A 32 -0.65 -15.00 -7.82
CA ASN A 32 -1.68 -14.92 -8.85
C ASN A 32 -2.26 -13.50 -8.94
N VAL A 33 -1.43 -12.53 -9.36
CA VAL A 33 -1.83 -11.13 -9.45
C VAL A 33 -2.38 -10.77 -10.83
N THR A 34 -3.39 -9.91 -10.84
CA THR A 34 -3.82 -9.14 -12.00
C THR A 34 -3.84 -7.68 -11.61
N VAL A 35 -3.12 -6.84 -12.34
CA VAL A 35 -3.09 -5.39 -12.10
C VAL A 35 -4.17 -4.70 -12.93
N ILE A 36 -4.94 -3.83 -12.29
CA ILE A 36 -5.99 -3.02 -12.91
C ILE A 36 -5.66 -1.56 -12.60
N CYS A 37 -5.19 -0.84 -13.62
CA CYS A 37 -4.93 0.59 -13.54
C CYS A 37 -6.17 1.35 -14.01
N LEU A 38 -6.71 2.25 -13.19
CA LEU A 38 -7.97 2.93 -13.51
C LEU A 38 -7.81 4.09 -14.50
N THR A 39 -6.61 4.64 -14.62
CA THR A 39 -6.27 5.68 -15.62
C THR A 39 -5.07 5.25 -16.46
N ASP A 40 -4.73 6.03 -17.48
CA ASP A 40 -3.56 5.78 -18.33
C ASP A 40 -2.36 6.67 -18.02
N GLY A 41 -2.42 7.52 -16.99
CA GLY A 41 -1.35 8.46 -16.66
C GLY A 41 -1.28 9.68 -17.60
N GLY A 42 -2.29 9.87 -18.44
CA GLY A 42 -2.33 10.88 -19.50
C GLY A 42 -2.77 12.29 -19.08
N TYR A 43 -2.59 12.70 -17.81
CA TYR A 43 -3.03 14.02 -17.35
C TYR A 43 -2.50 15.19 -18.21
N ARG A 44 -1.25 15.09 -18.69
CA ARG A 44 -0.61 16.14 -19.49
C ARG A 44 -0.97 16.08 -20.98
N SER A 45 -1.09 14.87 -21.52
CA SER A 45 -1.31 14.63 -22.94
C SER A 45 -1.82 13.20 -23.17
N LYS A 46 -2.47 12.96 -24.32
CA LYS A 46 -2.89 11.60 -24.70
C LYS A 46 -1.69 10.73 -25.05
N GLU A 47 -0.64 11.34 -25.58
CA GLU A 47 0.62 10.71 -25.94
C GLU A 47 1.33 10.15 -24.70
N ASP A 48 1.34 10.91 -23.59
CA ASP A 48 1.81 10.46 -22.29
C ASP A 48 1.01 9.23 -21.84
N GLY A 49 -0.31 9.26 -21.97
CA GLY A 49 -1.17 8.14 -21.61
C GLY A 49 -0.82 6.86 -22.39
N ILE A 50 -0.66 6.96 -23.71
CA ILE A 50 -0.26 5.82 -24.55
C ILE A 50 1.11 5.27 -24.13
N LEU A 51 2.09 6.16 -23.94
CA LEU A 51 3.45 5.81 -23.54
C LEU A 51 3.46 5.08 -22.20
N ARG A 52 2.85 5.66 -21.17
CA ARG A 52 2.87 5.15 -19.80
C ARG A 52 2.13 3.82 -19.63
N ARG A 53 1.08 3.57 -20.42
CA ARG A 53 0.50 2.21 -20.51
C ARG A 53 1.50 1.18 -20.99
N GLY A 54 2.31 1.52 -22.00
CA GLY A 54 3.36 0.65 -22.50
C GLY A 54 4.48 0.42 -21.48
N GLU A 55 4.86 1.47 -20.75
CA GLU A 55 5.84 1.40 -19.66
C GLU A 55 5.38 0.47 -18.52
N MET A 56 4.16 0.66 -18.02
CA MET A 56 3.61 -0.17 -16.94
C MET A 56 3.41 -1.63 -17.35
N LYS A 57 2.99 -1.91 -18.59
CA LYS A 57 2.87 -3.30 -19.07
C LYS A 57 4.21 -4.02 -19.00
N ARG A 58 5.28 -3.37 -19.49
CA ARG A 58 6.62 -3.94 -19.44
C ARG A 58 7.14 -4.06 -18.01
N SER A 59 6.87 -3.08 -17.13
CA SER A 59 7.15 -3.17 -15.70
C SER A 59 6.50 -4.44 -15.10
N CYS A 60 5.19 -4.61 -15.30
CA CYS A 60 4.45 -5.78 -14.81
C CYS A 60 5.03 -7.09 -15.35
N GLU A 61 5.22 -7.22 -16.66
CA GLU A 61 5.63 -8.46 -17.32
C GLU A 61 7.11 -8.79 -17.10
N GLU A 62 8.01 -7.86 -17.44
CA GLU A 62 9.46 -8.13 -17.47
C GLU A 62 10.13 -8.04 -16.10
N VAL A 63 9.56 -7.27 -15.16
CA VAL A 63 10.13 -7.09 -13.82
C VAL A 63 9.42 -7.93 -12.79
N PHE A 64 8.08 -7.93 -12.76
CA PHE A 64 7.30 -8.59 -11.71
C PHE A 64 6.68 -9.93 -12.13
N GLY A 65 6.83 -10.35 -13.39
CA GLY A 65 6.23 -11.61 -13.88
C GLY A 65 4.70 -11.59 -13.91
N VAL A 66 4.08 -10.41 -13.92
CA VAL A 66 2.62 -10.23 -13.95
C VAL A 66 2.15 -10.12 -15.40
N GLU A 67 1.64 -11.23 -15.92
CA GLU A 67 1.14 -11.31 -17.31
C GLU A 67 -0.15 -10.51 -17.54
N ARG A 68 -0.96 -10.29 -16.49
CA ARG A 68 -2.28 -9.65 -16.59
C ARG A 68 -2.25 -8.23 -16.05
N CYS A 69 -1.90 -7.29 -16.92
CA CYS A 69 -2.01 -5.85 -16.67
C CYS A 69 -3.11 -5.22 -17.55
N HIS A 70 -4.16 -4.69 -16.92
CA HIS A 70 -5.32 -4.10 -17.57
C HIS A 70 -5.45 -2.60 -17.26
N PHE A 71 -5.83 -1.82 -18.26
CA PHE A 71 -6.15 -0.41 -18.10
C PHE A 71 -7.65 -0.24 -18.27
N ALA A 72 -8.27 0.45 -17.31
CA ALA A 72 -9.65 0.86 -17.44
C ALA A 72 -9.74 2.00 -18.47
N SER A 73 -10.78 1.97 -19.29
CA SER A 73 -11.16 3.07 -20.15
C SER A 73 -12.57 3.50 -19.73
N ILE A 74 -12.66 4.16 -18.58
CA ILE A 74 -13.93 4.59 -18.00
C ILE A 74 -14.11 6.09 -18.28
N PRO A 75 -15.13 6.49 -19.06
CA PRO A 75 -15.40 7.91 -19.31
C PRO A 75 -15.58 8.68 -17.99
N GLY A 76 -14.78 9.74 -17.80
CA GLY A 76 -14.83 10.60 -16.60
C GLY A 76 -13.98 10.12 -15.43
N VAL A 77 -13.30 8.97 -15.53
CA VAL A 77 -12.25 8.54 -14.58
C VAL A 77 -10.91 8.92 -15.21
N ASN A 78 -10.55 10.20 -15.07
CA ASN A 78 -9.36 10.75 -15.69
C ASN A 78 -8.19 10.77 -14.70
N ASP A 79 -6.97 10.74 -15.23
CA ASP A 79 -5.79 11.10 -14.46
C ASP A 79 -5.83 12.61 -14.16
N THR A 80 -5.71 12.99 -12.89
CA THR A 80 -5.91 14.36 -12.42
C THR A 80 -5.34 14.54 -11.01
N PRO A 81 -4.76 15.71 -10.69
CA PRO A 81 -4.44 16.08 -9.32
C PRO A 81 -5.63 16.74 -8.59
N ILE A 82 -6.80 16.87 -9.25
CA ILE A 82 -7.97 17.59 -8.73
C ILE A 82 -8.89 16.62 -8.00
N ALA A 83 -9.29 16.96 -6.77
CA ALA A 83 -10.22 16.17 -6.00
C ALA A 83 -11.65 16.25 -6.56
N GLY A 84 -12.36 15.12 -6.57
CA GLY A 84 -13.79 15.05 -6.91
C GLY A 84 -14.11 14.85 -8.39
N GLU A 85 -13.12 14.71 -9.29
CA GLU A 85 -13.41 14.45 -10.71
C GLU A 85 -14.08 13.10 -10.95
N TRP A 86 -13.81 12.10 -10.10
CA TRP A 86 -14.39 10.76 -10.24
C TRP A 86 -15.80 10.67 -9.62
N SER A 87 -16.32 11.75 -9.02
CA SER A 87 -17.64 11.76 -8.42
C SER A 87 -18.74 11.47 -9.44
N GLY A 88 -19.64 10.54 -9.10
CA GLY A 88 -20.71 10.08 -9.99
C GLY A 88 -20.24 9.09 -11.07
N LYS A 89 -19.03 8.53 -10.96
CA LYS A 89 -18.47 7.49 -11.86
C LYS A 89 -18.22 6.16 -11.16
N GLU A 90 -18.59 6.06 -9.89
CA GLU A 90 -18.34 4.94 -8.99
C GLU A 90 -18.90 3.64 -9.59
N ASP A 91 -20.14 3.67 -10.09
CA ASP A 91 -20.82 2.54 -10.72
C ASP A 91 -20.04 1.90 -11.88
N ASN A 92 -19.32 2.69 -12.67
CA ASN A 92 -18.58 2.18 -13.82
C ASN A 92 -17.31 1.43 -13.38
N VAL A 93 -16.63 1.95 -12.36
CA VAL A 93 -15.49 1.27 -11.74
C VAL A 93 -15.96 -0.02 -11.08
N VAL A 94 -17.08 0.03 -10.35
CA VAL A 94 -17.69 -1.15 -9.73
C VAL A 94 -18.05 -2.22 -10.76
N LYS A 95 -18.74 -1.86 -11.84
CA LYS A 95 -19.08 -2.78 -12.94
C LYS A 95 -17.84 -3.42 -13.55
N LEU A 96 -16.75 -2.67 -13.73
CA LEU A 96 -15.49 -3.22 -14.20
C LEU A 96 -14.95 -4.29 -13.23
N ILE A 97 -14.86 -3.97 -11.94
CA ILE A 97 -14.34 -4.90 -10.92
C ILE A 97 -15.21 -6.15 -10.84
N GLU A 98 -16.53 -6.00 -10.78
CA GLU A 98 -17.46 -7.13 -10.81
C GLU A 98 -17.28 -7.98 -12.06
N SER A 99 -17.11 -7.37 -13.24
CA SER A 99 -16.90 -8.12 -14.48
C SER A 99 -15.60 -8.94 -14.44
N LYS A 100 -14.56 -8.43 -13.77
CA LYS A 100 -13.28 -9.14 -13.60
C LYS A 100 -13.41 -10.28 -12.60
N VAL A 101 -14.08 -10.06 -11.48
CA VAL A 101 -14.40 -11.11 -10.48
C VAL A 101 -15.24 -12.22 -11.11
N LYS A 102 -16.27 -11.88 -11.89
CA LYS A 102 -17.12 -12.84 -12.60
C LYS A 102 -16.34 -13.72 -13.59
N LYS A 103 -15.27 -13.18 -14.20
CA LYS A 103 -14.43 -13.91 -15.16
C LYS A 103 -13.47 -14.93 -14.52
N LEU A 104 -13.27 -14.90 -13.19
CA LEU A 104 -12.46 -15.92 -12.51
C LEU A 104 -13.09 -17.33 -12.57
N GLY A 105 -14.40 -17.41 -12.89
CA GLY A 105 -15.13 -18.68 -13.07
C GLY A 105 -15.55 -19.34 -11.76
N GLY A 106 -16.37 -20.40 -11.84
CA GLY A 106 -16.94 -21.09 -10.67
C GLY A 106 -15.97 -22.01 -9.90
N GLY A 107 -14.69 -22.07 -10.29
CA GLY A 107 -13.67 -22.87 -9.60
C GLY A 107 -13.06 -22.16 -8.39
N GLU A 108 -13.02 -20.83 -8.41
CA GLU A 108 -12.39 -20.03 -7.37
C GLU A 108 -13.34 -19.80 -6.19
N LYS A 109 -12.87 -20.10 -4.97
CA LYS A 109 -13.65 -19.92 -3.75
C LYS A 109 -13.48 -18.53 -3.14
N ALA A 110 -12.41 -17.83 -3.50
CA ALA A 110 -12.10 -16.52 -2.97
C ALA A 110 -11.30 -15.67 -3.96
N VAL A 111 -11.38 -14.35 -3.79
CA VAL A 111 -10.58 -13.37 -4.51
C VAL A 111 -10.17 -12.25 -3.56
N ASN A 112 -8.93 -11.81 -3.67
CA ASN A 112 -8.44 -10.62 -2.97
C ASN A 112 -8.55 -9.41 -3.89
N ILE A 113 -9.03 -8.29 -3.37
CA ILE A 113 -8.93 -6.96 -3.97
C ILE A 113 -7.94 -6.18 -3.12
N VAL A 114 -6.85 -5.70 -3.71
CA VAL A 114 -5.84 -4.87 -3.04
C VAL A 114 -5.89 -3.48 -3.65
N THR A 115 -5.95 -2.45 -2.82
CA THR A 115 -5.93 -1.05 -3.26
C THR A 115 -5.37 -0.13 -2.18
N PHE A 116 -5.42 1.19 -2.38
CA PHE A 116 -5.02 2.18 -1.39
C PHE A 116 -6.00 2.24 -0.20
N ASP A 117 -5.55 2.80 0.92
CA ASP A 117 -6.44 3.23 1.99
C ASP A 117 -6.95 4.67 1.79
N GLU A 118 -7.73 5.15 2.75
CA GLU A 118 -8.29 6.52 2.78
C GLU A 118 -7.24 7.62 2.73
N GLY A 119 -5.99 7.34 3.13
CA GLY A 119 -4.90 8.30 3.09
C GLY A 119 -4.22 8.38 1.73
N GLY A 120 -4.51 7.46 0.80
CA GLY A 120 -3.99 7.50 -0.58
C GLY A 120 -2.47 7.58 -0.68
N VAL A 121 -1.75 6.99 0.30
CA VAL A 121 -0.32 7.12 0.57
C VAL A 121 0.12 8.53 0.96
N SER A 122 -0.18 9.54 0.15
CA SER A 122 0.20 10.94 0.36
C SER A 122 -0.98 11.90 0.21
N GLY A 123 -2.21 11.40 0.21
CA GLY A 123 -3.43 12.17 0.01
C GLY A 123 -3.73 12.47 -1.47
N HIS A 124 -3.17 11.71 -2.42
CA HIS A 124 -3.49 11.91 -3.83
C HIS A 124 -4.98 11.61 -4.09
N CYS A 125 -5.72 12.52 -4.71
CA CYS A 125 -7.17 12.41 -4.91
C CYS A 125 -7.57 11.09 -5.58
N ASN A 126 -6.98 10.74 -6.71
CA ASN A 126 -7.29 9.50 -7.42
C ASN A 126 -7.01 8.23 -6.59
N HIS A 127 -6.02 8.25 -5.68
CA HIS A 127 -5.76 7.12 -4.78
C HIS A 127 -6.87 7.03 -3.72
N CYS A 128 -7.26 8.18 -3.16
CA CYS A 128 -8.36 8.28 -2.22
C CYS A 128 -9.70 7.87 -2.88
N ASP A 129 -9.91 8.21 -4.14
CA ASP A 129 -11.11 7.85 -4.91
C ASP A 129 -11.14 6.33 -5.21
N CYS A 130 -10.01 5.71 -5.58
CA CYS A 130 -9.89 4.25 -5.66
C CYS A 130 -10.36 3.59 -4.35
N SER A 131 -9.84 4.07 -3.22
CA SER A 131 -10.18 3.59 -1.88
C SER A 131 -11.67 3.80 -1.57
N ALA A 132 -12.21 4.99 -1.81
CA ALA A 132 -13.60 5.32 -1.52
C ALA A 132 -14.58 4.44 -2.29
N ILE A 133 -14.37 4.28 -3.59
CA ILE A 133 -15.23 3.48 -4.48
C ILE A 133 -15.23 2.02 -4.04
N LEU A 134 -14.04 1.42 -3.88
CA LEU A 134 -13.92 0.01 -3.55
C LEU A 134 -14.44 -0.32 -2.14
N ARG A 135 -14.27 0.60 -1.18
CA ARG A 135 -14.87 0.45 0.15
C ARG A 135 -16.40 0.50 0.12
N SER A 136 -16.99 1.46 -0.61
CA SER A 136 -18.46 1.56 -0.72
C SER A 136 -19.04 0.31 -1.36
N TRP A 137 -18.48 -0.11 -2.49
CA TRP A 137 -18.89 -1.33 -3.17
C TRP A 137 -18.75 -2.56 -2.29
N PHE A 138 -17.60 -2.73 -1.63
CA PHE A 138 -17.41 -3.85 -0.72
C PHE A 138 -18.43 -3.79 0.42
N ASP A 139 -18.75 -2.60 0.94
CA ASP A 139 -19.72 -2.44 2.02
C ASP A 139 -21.18 -2.75 1.64
N GLU A 140 -21.49 -2.79 0.34
CA GLU A 140 -22.80 -3.17 -0.20
C GLU A 140 -22.92 -4.67 -0.50
N LEU A 141 -21.80 -5.40 -0.60
CA LEU A 141 -21.80 -6.84 -0.86
C LEU A 141 -22.44 -7.63 0.31
N PRO A 142 -23.30 -8.64 0.06
CA PRO A 142 -23.88 -9.47 1.11
C PRO A 142 -22.86 -10.19 1.99
N GLU A 143 -23.25 -10.40 3.23
CA GLU A 143 -22.40 -11.00 4.24
C GLU A 143 -22.35 -12.52 4.11
N GLU A 144 -21.15 -13.08 4.16
CA GLU A 144 -20.91 -14.53 4.22
C GLU A 144 -19.80 -14.85 5.23
N LYS A 145 -19.76 -16.08 5.76
CA LYS A 145 -18.70 -16.49 6.70
C LYS A 145 -17.32 -16.39 6.03
N GLY A 146 -16.47 -15.50 6.56
CA GLY A 146 -15.05 -15.36 6.21
C GLY A 146 -14.71 -14.31 5.14
N GLY A 147 -15.67 -13.48 4.72
CA GLY A 147 -15.53 -12.36 3.77
C GLY A 147 -16.90 -11.80 3.36
N ARG A 148 -17.01 -11.17 2.18
CA ARG A 148 -18.32 -10.81 1.60
C ARG A 148 -18.56 -11.57 0.31
N ALA A 149 -19.81 -11.96 0.05
CA ALA A 149 -20.19 -12.62 -1.19
C ALA A 149 -20.30 -11.59 -2.31
N SER A 150 -19.68 -11.84 -3.45
CA SER A 150 -20.05 -11.08 -4.65
C SER A 150 -21.52 -11.41 -4.97
N CYS A 151 -22.44 -10.43 -4.92
CA CYS A 151 -23.87 -10.69 -5.16
C CYS A 151 -24.39 -10.04 -6.44
N GLY A 152 -25.25 -10.82 -7.08
CA GLY A 152 -25.98 -10.57 -8.32
C GLY A 152 -26.32 -11.95 -8.87
N SER A 153 -27.59 -12.20 -9.18
CA SER A 153 -28.25 -13.51 -9.42
C SER A 153 -27.64 -14.45 -10.50
N LEU A 154 -26.42 -14.21 -10.97
CA LEU A 154 -25.70 -15.05 -11.91
C LEU A 154 -24.48 -15.79 -11.34
N PHE A 155 -23.92 -15.42 -10.17
CA PHE A 155 -22.73 -16.08 -9.63
C PHE A 155 -22.78 -16.19 -8.10
N SER A 156 -23.20 -17.35 -7.59
CA SER A 156 -23.20 -17.68 -6.17
C SER A 156 -21.85 -18.26 -5.73
N GLY A 157 -21.20 -17.68 -4.72
CA GLY A 157 -20.22 -18.40 -3.90
C GLY A 157 -18.74 -17.98 -3.97
N VAL A 158 -18.37 -16.90 -4.68
CA VAL A 158 -17.00 -16.35 -4.60
C VAL A 158 -16.91 -15.35 -3.45
N ARG A 159 -16.03 -15.65 -2.50
CA ARG A 159 -15.74 -14.77 -1.37
C ARG A 159 -14.77 -13.65 -1.77
N VAL A 160 -15.22 -12.41 -1.69
CA VAL A 160 -14.39 -11.22 -1.89
C VAL A 160 -13.76 -10.80 -0.57
N ARG A 161 -12.47 -10.46 -0.60
CA ARG A 161 -11.74 -9.82 0.50
C ARG A 161 -11.12 -8.52 0.01
N LEU A 162 -11.34 -7.43 0.73
CA LEU A 162 -10.74 -6.13 0.41
C LEU A 162 -9.57 -5.86 1.36
N PHE A 163 -8.40 -5.59 0.80
CA PHE A 163 -7.19 -5.21 1.49
C PHE A 163 -6.77 -3.81 1.06
N GLN A 164 -6.47 -2.96 2.04
CA GLN A 164 -6.09 -1.57 1.82
C GLN A 164 -4.64 -1.35 2.27
N LEU A 165 -3.81 -0.78 1.41
CA LEU A 165 -2.46 -0.39 1.74
C LEU A 165 -2.48 0.77 2.74
N ARG A 166 -1.96 0.53 3.93
CA ARG A 166 -1.88 1.53 4.99
C ARG A 166 -1.05 2.73 4.55
N THR A 167 -1.64 3.91 4.65
CA THR A 167 -0.93 5.18 4.65
C THR A 167 -0.16 5.33 5.95
N VAL A 168 1.16 5.42 5.85
CA VAL A 168 2.05 5.61 7.00
C VAL A 168 2.48 7.07 7.10
N GLU A 169 2.76 7.49 8.34
CA GLU A 169 3.28 8.83 8.64
C GLU A 169 4.53 9.14 7.82
N THR A 170 4.70 10.41 7.44
CA THR A 170 5.77 10.85 6.53
C THR A 170 7.18 10.46 7.01
N TYR A 171 7.44 10.51 8.32
CA TYR A 171 8.75 10.13 8.87
C TYR A 171 9.01 8.63 8.75
N LEU A 172 7.99 7.78 8.95
CA LEU A 172 8.13 6.33 8.71
C LEU A 172 8.25 6.03 7.23
N LYS A 173 7.44 6.71 6.41
CA LYS A 173 7.41 6.58 4.96
C LYS A 173 8.79 6.72 4.35
N TYR A 174 9.56 7.73 4.76
CA TYR A 174 10.89 8.03 4.19
C TYR A 174 12.06 7.56 5.06
N SER A 175 11.83 6.57 5.93
CA SER A 175 12.86 5.99 6.79
C SER A 175 13.43 4.67 6.26
N MET A 176 13.02 4.24 5.06
CA MET A 176 13.51 3.04 4.39
C MET A 176 13.50 1.81 5.32
N HIS A 177 14.65 1.14 5.51
CA HIS A 177 14.82 -0.01 6.38
C HIS A 177 14.66 0.32 7.87
N LEU A 178 14.75 1.59 8.30
CA LEU A 178 14.43 1.96 9.69
C LEU A 178 12.92 1.97 9.94
N GLY A 179 12.11 2.14 8.90
CA GLY A 179 10.67 2.02 8.98
C GLY A 179 10.22 0.56 9.14
N TYR A 180 11.00 -0.38 8.60
CA TYR A 180 10.70 -1.81 8.59
C TYR A 180 10.43 -2.38 10.01
N PRO A 181 11.33 -2.21 11.02
CA PRO A 181 11.05 -2.67 12.38
C PRO A 181 9.84 -1.97 12.99
N CYS A 182 9.64 -0.69 12.68
CA CYS A 182 8.53 0.10 13.25
C CYS A 182 7.17 -0.36 12.75
N LEU A 183 7.11 -0.83 11.50
CA LEU A 183 5.88 -1.35 10.88
C LEU A 183 5.63 -2.82 11.23
N THR A 184 6.69 -3.58 11.54
CA THR A 184 6.60 -5.03 11.80
C THR A 184 6.57 -5.38 13.30
N ILE A 185 7.36 -4.73 14.17
CA ILE A 185 7.44 -5.03 15.60
C ILE A 185 6.08 -4.93 16.31
N PRO A 186 5.26 -3.88 16.10
CA PRO A 186 3.94 -3.81 16.74
C PRO A 186 3.07 -5.03 16.42
N TYR A 187 3.21 -5.59 15.21
CA TYR A 187 2.52 -6.81 14.77
C TYR A 187 3.03 -8.05 15.51
N TRP A 188 4.35 -8.25 15.57
CA TRP A 188 4.96 -9.39 16.27
C TRP A 188 4.62 -9.41 17.76
N VAL A 189 4.54 -8.24 18.39
CA VAL A 189 4.34 -8.11 19.84
C VAL A 189 2.88 -8.21 20.24
N HIS A 190 1.97 -7.60 19.48
CA HIS A 190 0.57 -7.47 19.90
C HIS A 190 -0.38 -8.39 19.15
N GLY A 191 0.07 -8.99 18.04
CA GLY A 191 -0.80 -9.56 17.02
C GLY A 191 -1.64 -8.48 16.35
N ALA A 192 -1.79 -8.53 15.03
CA ALA A 192 -2.77 -7.68 14.36
C ALA A 192 -3.84 -8.53 13.69
N SER A 193 -5.03 -8.51 14.27
CA SER A 193 -6.19 -9.13 13.67
C SER A 193 -6.61 -8.33 12.43
N GLY A 194 -6.45 -8.91 11.24
CA GLY A 194 -6.88 -8.28 9.98
C GLY A 194 -5.81 -7.44 9.30
N GLU A 195 -4.54 -7.64 9.62
CA GLU A 195 -3.43 -7.00 8.90
C GLU A 195 -2.47 -8.06 8.38
N ILE A 196 -1.92 -7.80 7.20
CA ILE A 196 -0.92 -8.63 6.56
C ILE A 196 0.28 -7.74 6.29
N VAL A 197 1.43 -8.14 6.84
CA VAL A 197 2.69 -7.44 6.63
C VAL A 197 3.49 -8.25 5.61
N LEU A 198 3.70 -7.65 4.44
CA LEU A 198 4.47 -8.23 3.35
C LEU A 198 5.81 -7.52 3.28
N THR A 199 6.89 -8.30 3.27
CA THR A 199 8.24 -7.78 3.29
C THR A 199 9.08 -8.46 2.22
N SER A 200 9.93 -7.70 1.55
CA SER A 200 10.86 -8.26 0.57
C SER A 200 12.23 -7.60 0.69
N ASP A 201 13.27 -8.41 0.84
CA ASP A 201 14.67 -7.97 0.83
C ASP A 201 15.11 -7.54 -0.58
N GLU A 202 14.45 -8.05 -1.62
CA GLU A 202 14.71 -7.70 -3.02
C GLU A 202 13.86 -6.51 -3.49
N GLY A 203 12.98 -5.98 -2.64
CA GLY A 203 12.01 -4.95 -3.01
C GLY A 203 12.67 -3.71 -3.62
N MET A 204 13.83 -3.27 -3.12
CA MET A 204 14.60 -2.17 -3.71
C MET A 204 15.00 -2.44 -5.16
N SER A 205 15.51 -3.64 -5.44
CA SER A 205 15.97 -4.02 -6.77
C SER A 205 14.83 -4.03 -7.77
N PHE A 206 13.70 -4.65 -7.39
CA PHE A 206 12.51 -4.73 -8.25
C PHE A 206 11.83 -3.38 -8.42
N ALA A 207 11.68 -2.58 -7.36
CA ALA A 207 11.07 -1.25 -7.47
C ALA A 207 11.90 -0.32 -8.36
N LYS A 208 13.24 -0.38 -8.24
CA LYS A 208 14.15 0.35 -9.13
C LYS A 208 14.00 -0.10 -10.58
N ARG A 209 14.08 -1.41 -10.85
CA ARG A 209 13.90 -1.96 -12.21
C ARG A 209 12.53 -1.63 -12.80
N GLY A 210 11.47 -1.70 -11.99
CA GLY A 210 10.12 -1.32 -12.38
C GLY A 210 10.06 0.15 -12.80
N MET A 211 10.60 1.04 -11.96
CA MET A 211 10.68 2.48 -12.30
C MET A 211 11.57 2.79 -13.50
N GLU A 212 12.61 1.99 -13.77
CA GLU A 212 13.41 2.12 -15.00
C GLU A 212 12.60 1.82 -16.27
N MET A 213 11.57 0.97 -16.18
CA MET A 213 10.62 0.76 -17.29
C MET A 213 9.70 1.98 -17.50
N HIS A 214 9.47 2.77 -16.45
CA HIS A 214 8.73 4.04 -16.44
C HIS A 214 9.65 5.24 -16.72
N ALA A 215 10.45 5.17 -17.78
CA ALA A 215 11.44 6.18 -18.11
C ALA A 215 10.85 7.60 -18.22
N SER A 216 9.63 7.72 -18.75
CA SER A 216 8.92 9.01 -18.86
C SER A 216 8.56 9.63 -17.50
N GLN A 217 8.46 8.81 -16.45
CA GLN A 217 8.04 9.22 -15.11
C GLN A 217 9.20 9.20 -14.11
N TYR A 218 10.36 8.58 -14.43
CA TYR A 218 11.45 8.31 -13.47
C TYR A 218 12.39 9.51 -13.19
N VAL A 219 11.77 10.61 -12.79
CA VAL A 219 12.41 11.88 -12.42
C VAL A 219 13.00 11.85 -11.00
N TRP A 220 13.75 12.90 -10.64
CA TRP A 220 14.59 12.95 -9.43
C TRP A 220 13.85 12.61 -8.13
N TYR A 221 12.62 13.10 -7.92
CA TYR A 221 11.90 12.83 -6.67
C TYR A 221 11.38 11.39 -6.60
N ARG A 222 11.11 10.73 -7.73
CA ARG A 222 10.78 9.30 -7.75
C ARG A 222 12.01 8.45 -7.46
N ARG A 223 13.20 8.88 -7.88
CA ARG A 223 14.47 8.23 -7.48
C ARG A 223 14.67 8.30 -5.96
N LEU A 224 14.45 9.48 -5.37
CA LEU A 224 14.50 9.64 -3.92
C LEU A 224 13.44 8.77 -3.22
N PHE A 225 12.22 8.70 -3.77
CA PHE A 225 11.19 7.82 -3.24
C PHE A 225 11.66 6.37 -3.24
N ILE A 226 12.19 5.86 -4.36
CA ILE A 226 12.67 4.47 -4.43
C ILE A 226 13.76 4.21 -3.39
N LEU A 227 14.68 5.15 -3.21
CA LEU A 227 15.79 4.99 -2.26
C LEU A 227 15.35 5.03 -0.79
N PHE A 228 14.37 5.87 -0.44
CA PHE A 228 14.06 6.17 0.97
C PHE A 228 12.71 5.63 1.44
N SER A 229 11.84 5.18 0.53
CA SER A 229 10.49 4.79 0.89
C SER A 229 10.43 3.41 1.57
N SER A 230 9.72 3.33 2.70
CA SER A 230 9.42 2.06 3.36
C SER A 230 8.49 1.18 2.50
N TYR A 231 7.68 1.75 1.60
CA TYR A 231 6.77 1.00 0.71
C TYR A 231 7.51 0.08 -0.26
N VAL A 232 8.77 0.41 -0.58
CA VAL A 232 9.61 -0.40 -1.45
C VAL A 232 9.98 -1.73 -0.79
N CYS A 233 10.09 -1.75 0.54
CA CYS A 233 10.50 -2.93 1.30
C CYS A 233 9.35 -3.59 2.06
N THR A 234 8.28 -2.85 2.37
CA THR A 234 7.20 -3.32 3.23
C THR A 234 5.83 -2.78 2.79
N ASN A 235 4.86 -3.67 2.67
CA ASN A 235 3.45 -3.30 2.56
C ASN A 235 2.71 -3.82 3.79
N VAL A 236 1.97 -2.92 4.45
CA VAL A 236 1.02 -3.30 5.49
C VAL A 236 -0.37 -3.20 4.89
N LEU A 237 -0.95 -4.36 4.59
CA LEU A 237 -2.28 -4.49 4.01
C LEU A 237 -3.30 -4.75 5.10
N VAL A 238 -4.28 -3.86 5.23
CA VAL A 238 -5.37 -3.99 6.21
C VAL A 238 -6.58 -4.57 5.54
N GLU A 239 -7.02 -5.74 6.00
CA GLU A 239 -8.28 -6.36 5.61
C GLU A 239 -9.43 -5.50 6.13
N ARG A 240 -10.29 -5.04 5.21
CA ARG A 240 -11.52 -4.34 5.60
C ARG A 240 -12.47 -5.32 6.27
N ARG A 241 -12.64 -5.14 7.57
CA ARG A 241 -13.60 -5.88 8.39
C ARG A 241 -14.85 -5.04 8.62
N GLN A 242 -15.93 -5.73 8.94
CA GLN A 242 -17.29 -5.23 9.12
C GLN A 242 -17.37 -3.87 9.88
N ARG A 243 -18.30 -3.01 9.46
CA ARG A 243 -18.68 -1.78 10.18
C ARG A 243 -19.45 -2.19 11.45
N GLY A 244 -18.72 -2.39 12.55
CA GLY A 244 -19.28 -2.88 13.83
C GLY A 244 -18.24 -3.27 14.88
N HIS A 245 -16.99 -3.52 14.48
CA HIS A 245 -15.88 -3.58 15.43
C HIS A 245 -15.28 -2.18 15.60
N ASN A 246 -15.62 -1.52 16.71
CA ASN A 246 -15.00 -0.27 17.12
C ASN A 246 -13.48 -0.46 17.22
N TYR A 247 -12.74 0.07 16.23
CA TYR A 247 -11.31 0.24 16.34
C TYR A 247 -11.07 1.25 17.46
N HIS A 248 -10.72 0.77 18.66
CA HIS A 248 -10.17 1.64 19.68
C HIS A 248 -8.81 2.10 19.18
N SER A 249 -8.78 3.29 18.59
CA SER A 249 -7.56 4.06 18.34
C SER A 249 -6.85 4.20 19.68
N ASN A 250 -5.86 3.33 19.90
CA ASN A 250 -5.14 3.27 21.15
C ASN A 250 -4.06 4.36 21.12
N ARG A 251 -4.49 5.63 21.25
CA ARG A 251 -3.64 6.83 21.27
C ARG A 251 -2.60 6.84 22.41
N GLY A 252 -2.66 5.88 23.34
CA GLY A 252 -1.64 5.67 24.38
C GLY A 252 -0.38 4.90 23.94
N LYS A 253 -0.33 4.34 22.71
CA LYS A 253 0.78 3.48 22.25
C LYS A 253 1.94 4.21 21.55
N SER A 254 1.85 5.53 21.41
CA SER A 254 2.89 6.39 20.84
C SER A 254 4.19 6.38 21.67
N VAL A 255 4.08 6.14 22.99
CA VAL A 255 5.23 6.17 23.92
C VAL A 255 6.13 4.93 23.73
N LEU A 256 5.54 3.75 23.53
CA LEU A 256 6.30 2.50 23.38
C LEU A 256 7.00 2.42 22.02
N ALA A 257 6.34 2.92 20.96
CA ALA A 257 6.95 3.01 19.63
C ALA A 257 8.18 3.94 19.62
N VAL A 258 8.15 5.05 20.36
CA VAL A 258 9.28 5.98 20.50
C VAL A 258 10.45 5.36 21.27
N VAL A 259 10.17 4.58 22.33
CA VAL A 259 11.21 3.87 23.11
C VAL A 259 11.90 2.79 22.27
N VAL A 260 11.15 2.04 21.46
CA VAL A 260 11.71 1.03 20.55
C VAL A 260 12.51 1.68 19.42
N LEU A 261 12.06 2.83 18.90
CA LEU A 261 12.79 3.63 17.90
C LEU A 261 14.17 4.06 18.41
N GLY A 262 14.23 4.51 19.67
CA GLY A 262 15.48 4.93 20.32
C GLY A 262 16.48 3.78 20.49
N ALA A 263 15.99 2.59 20.88
CA ALA A 263 16.84 1.42 21.09
C ALA A 263 17.40 0.85 19.77
N VAL A 264 16.57 0.77 18.72
CA VAL A 264 16.98 0.25 17.40
C VAL A 264 17.94 1.19 16.68
N LEU A 265 17.76 2.51 16.83
CA LEU A 265 18.68 3.51 16.28
C LEU A 265 20.03 3.49 17.01
N ALA A 266 20.04 3.33 18.34
CA ALA A 266 21.26 3.25 19.14
C ALA A 266 22.10 2.00 18.84
N LEU A 267 21.44 0.84 18.67
CA LEU A 267 22.12 -0.42 18.36
C LEU A 267 22.72 -0.44 16.93
N ASN A 268 22.10 0.25 15.97
CA ASN A 268 22.61 0.30 14.59
C ASN A 268 23.72 1.35 14.38
N ILE A 269 23.70 2.48 15.10
CA ILE A 269 24.84 3.43 15.09
C ILE A 269 26.09 2.77 15.70
N ALA A 270 25.92 1.90 16.69
CA ALA A 270 27.02 1.10 17.23
C ALA A 270 27.51 0.00 16.28
N GLY A 271 26.62 -0.58 15.46
CA GLY A 271 26.94 -1.68 14.54
C GLY A 271 27.58 -1.26 13.19
N LEU A 272 27.36 -0.01 12.73
CA LEU A 272 27.80 0.42 11.40
C LEU A 272 29.25 0.93 11.30
N GLY A 273 30.00 1.05 12.40
CA GLY A 273 31.45 1.38 12.39
C GLY A 273 31.85 2.69 11.69
N LEU A 274 30.90 3.46 11.18
CA LEU A 274 31.09 4.68 10.43
C LEU A 274 30.67 5.82 11.34
N TYR A 275 31.65 6.47 11.99
CA TYR A 275 31.70 7.88 12.41
C TYR A 275 32.66 7.99 13.61
N PRO A 276 33.80 8.70 13.50
CA PRO A 276 34.74 8.91 14.62
C PRO A 276 34.13 9.71 15.80
N ASN A 277 32.91 10.23 15.64
CA ASN A 277 32.16 10.98 16.65
C ASN A 277 30.84 10.29 17.08
N ALA A 278 30.73 8.96 16.91
CA ALA A 278 29.53 8.19 17.28
C ALA A 278 29.09 8.44 18.74
N ALA A 279 30.04 8.64 19.66
CA ALA A 279 29.75 8.99 21.05
C ALA A 279 28.99 10.33 21.20
N PHE A 280 29.30 11.32 20.36
CA PHE A 280 28.66 12.64 20.41
C PHE A 280 27.23 12.59 19.86
N ILE A 281 27.01 11.81 18.81
CA ILE A 281 25.68 11.56 18.24
C ILE A 281 24.82 10.77 19.22
N LEU A 282 25.36 9.72 19.85
CA LEU A 282 24.66 8.95 20.87
C LEU A 282 24.35 9.80 22.12
N LEU A 283 25.24 10.70 22.53
CA LEU A 283 25.00 11.67 23.61
C LEU A 283 23.91 12.69 23.24
N ALA A 284 23.90 13.20 22.01
CA ALA A 284 22.88 14.11 21.52
C ALA A 284 21.51 13.44 21.44
N ILE A 285 21.46 12.20 20.94
CA ILE A 285 20.24 11.37 20.88
C ILE A 285 19.74 11.06 22.29
N ASN A 286 20.62 10.65 23.21
CA ASN A 286 20.26 10.39 24.61
C ASN A 286 19.73 11.66 25.30
N ARG A 287 20.38 12.81 25.11
CA ARG A 287 19.90 14.10 25.66
C ARG A 287 18.57 14.53 25.05
N TYR A 288 18.37 14.33 23.75
CA TYR A 288 17.10 14.59 23.08
C TYR A 288 15.98 13.73 23.65
N PHE A 289 16.22 12.44 23.87
CA PHE A 289 15.23 11.54 24.49
C PHE A 289 14.97 11.82 25.97
N GLN A 290 15.99 12.21 26.75
CA GLN A 290 15.77 12.66 28.14
C GLN A 290 14.98 13.96 28.21
N TRP A 291 15.24 14.91 27.30
CA TRP A 291 14.46 16.13 27.19
C TRP A 291 13.02 15.84 26.76
N LEU A 292 12.81 14.98 25.77
CA LEU A 292 11.47 14.58 25.30
C LEU A 292 10.69 13.88 26.41
N GLY A 293 11.33 12.98 27.17
CA GLY A 293 10.76 12.31 28.32
C GLY A 293 10.36 13.29 29.44
N GLY A 294 11.23 14.25 29.75
CA GLY A 294 10.95 15.29 30.75
C GLY A 294 9.83 16.26 30.36
N GLU A 295 9.73 16.59 29.07
CA GLU A 295 8.67 17.48 28.55
C GLU A 295 7.31 16.79 28.48
N LEU A 296 7.29 15.48 28.18
CA LEU A 296 6.08 14.65 28.19
C LEU A 296 5.59 14.33 29.61
N PHE A 297 6.48 14.20 30.59
CA PHE A 297 6.11 14.09 32.01
C PHE A 297 5.47 15.39 32.54
N ARG A 298 6.03 16.56 32.18
CA ARG A 298 5.45 17.87 32.57
C ARG A 298 4.07 18.13 31.98
N ARG A 299 3.76 17.60 30.79
CA ARG A 299 2.45 17.79 30.12
C ARG A 299 1.35 16.83 30.58
N ASN A 300 1.70 15.68 31.17
CA ASN A 300 0.73 14.67 31.59
C ASN A 300 0.46 14.63 33.11
N GLY A 301 1.04 15.55 33.90
CA GLY A 301 0.62 15.79 35.29
C GLY A 301 0.61 14.55 36.19
N VAL A 302 1.73 13.84 36.28
CA VAL A 302 2.04 12.93 37.40
C VAL A 302 3.22 13.50 38.16
#